data_AF-S9Q168-F1
#
_entry.id   AF-S9Q168-F1
#
_cell.length_a   1.000
_cell.length_b   1.000
_cell.length_c   1.000
_cell.angle_alpha   90.00
_cell.angle_beta   90.00
_cell.angle_gamma   90.00
#
_symmetry.space_group_name_H-M   'P 1'
#
loop_
_entity.id
_entity.type
_entity.pdbx_description
1 polymer ?
#
loop_
_entity_poly.entity_id
_entity_poly.type
_entity_poly.pdbx_seq_one_letter_code
_entity_poly.pdbx_strand_id
1 'polypeptide(L)'
;MKQLEEQIERFKEALFEDSDAADSDSSIGESLTNRGLKRKKNSKSAYYGSMGNSRGTSVDVDYYSIGNTKRGVISHYRRCSEPEWLDHDNPYHDININETMAPLANPQQIFTHPGIAYIFEQNYLDVLAASAHESISSEHKYAAQLQQLLSALLGDDPSLTDPPHEVFGITPEQCKGLTETVQKALEKSREFIRCWSNVRMDLLRAIRFKEKVLTYCQGENYDGMMNHEDKDPQKNE
;
A
#
# COMPACT_ATOMS: atom_id res chain seq x y z
N MET A 1 -30.22 8.89 -32.85
CA MET A 1 -29.89 9.24 -31.45
C MET A 1 -28.39 9.15 -31.23
N LYS A 2 -27.74 7.97 -31.27
CA LYS A 2 -26.27 7.85 -31.11
C LYS A 2 -25.41 8.70 -32.08
N GLN A 3 -25.76 8.72 -33.37
CA GLN A 3 -25.04 9.56 -34.35
C GLN A 3 -25.22 11.07 -34.10
N LEU A 4 -26.32 11.46 -33.45
CA LEU A 4 -26.62 12.85 -33.09
C LEU A 4 -25.85 13.26 -31.83
N GLU A 5 -25.75 12.36 -30.85
CA GLU A 5 -24.96 12.53 -29.62
C GLU A 5 -23.46 12.68 -29.95
N GLU A 6 -22.92 11.81 -30.80
CA GLU A 6 -21.51 11.86 -31.24
C GLU A 6 -21.19 13.13 -32.04
N GLN A 7 -22.16 13.65 -32.81
CA GLN A 7 -22.03 14.93 -33.50
C GLN A 7 -22.09 16.12 -32.54
N ILE A 8 -22.92 16.05 -31.50
CA ILE A 8 -23.03 17.08 -30.47
C ILE A 8 -21.75 17.14 -29.63
N GLU A 9 -21.13 15.99 -29.31
CA GLU A 9 -19.85 15.93 -28.60
C GLU A 9 -18.70 16.53 -29.41
N ARG A 10 -18.53 16.11 -30.67
CA ARG A 10 -17.51 16.70 -31.57
C ARG A 10 -17.70 18.19 -31.81
N PHE A 11 -18.96 18.65 -31.87
CA PHE A 11 -19.29 20.07 -32.04
C PHE A 11 -18.98 20.89 -30.78
N LYS A 12 -19.22 20.32 -29.60
CA LYS A 12 -18.86 20.95 -28.32
C LYS A 12 -17.34 21.00 -28.12
N GLU A 13 -16.63 19.94 -28.49
CA GLU A 13 -15.17 19.88 -28.46
C GLU A 13 -14.54 20.96 -29.35
N ALA A 14 -15.05 21.14 -30.58
CA ALA A 14 -14.61 22.19 -31.50
C ALA A 14 -14.94 23.63 -31.03
N LEU A 15 -15.94 23.81 -30.15
CA LEU A 15 -16.35 25.10 -29.58
C LEU A 15 -15.44 25.57 -28.43
N PHE A 16 -14.84 24.63 -27.70
CA PHE A 16 -13.93 24.93 -26.57
C PHE A 16 -12.45 24.86 -26.97
N GLU A 17 -12.11 24.46 -28.19
CA GLU A 17 -10.82 24.82 -28.76
C GLU A 17 -10.76 26.36 -28.88
N ASP A 18 -9.78 26.98 -28.23
CA ASP A 18 -9.42 28.38 -28.48
C ASP A 18 -9.11 28.54 -29.96
N SER A 19 -10.13 28.92 -30.74
CA SER A 19 -9.94 29.24 -32.14
C SER A 19 -9.09 30.50 -32.20
N ASP A 20 -7.79 30.29 -32.37
CA ASP A 20 -6.80 31.33 -32.63
C ASP A 20 -7.00 31.97 -34.02
N ALA A 21 -8.24 32.12 -34.47
CA ALA A 21 -8.63 32.84 -35.66
C ALA A 21 -8.37 34.33 -35.43
N ALA A 22 -7.19 34.78 -35.84
CA ALA A 22 -6.85 36.20 -35.84
C ALA A 22 -7.75 36.94 -36.84
N ASP A 23 -8.63 37.78 -36.29
CA ASP A 23 -9.54 38.72 -36.97
C ASP A 23 -8.80 39.95 -37.55
N SER A 24 -7.59 39.73 -38.07
CA SER A 24 -6.82 40.78 -38.76
C SER A 24 -7.16 40.70 -40.24
N ASP A 25 -8.07 41.57 -40.66
CA ASP A 25 -8.59 41.71 -42.03
C ASP A 25 -7.61 42.43 -42.99
N SER A 26 -6.36 42.63 -42.55
CA SER A 26 -5.27 43.10 -43.39
C SER A 26 -4.65 41.91 -44.13
N SER A 27 -4.85 41.86 -45.45
CA SER A 27 -4.44 40.76 -46.32
C SER A 27 -2.93 40.49 -46.28
N ILE A 28 -2.48 39.67 -45.34
CA ILE A 28 -1.30 38.84 -45.56
C ILE A 28 -1.75 37.78 -46.55
N GLY A 29 -1.35 37.99 -47.82
CA GLY A 29 -1.85 37.30 -49.01
C GLY A 29 -2.14 35.81 -48.79
N GLU A 30 -3.25 35.36 -49.41
CA GLU A 30 -3.81 33.99 -49.39
C GLU A 30 -2.82 32.94 -48.90
N SER A 31 -2.81 32.74 -47.59
CA SER A 31 -1.94 31.76 -46.94
C SER A 31 -2.66 30.42 -46.90
N LEU A 32 -2.98 29.87 -48.07
CA LEU A 32 -3.64 28.57 -48.26
C LEU A 32 -2.76 27.36 -47.87
N THR A 33 -1.58 27.60 -47.30
CA THR A 33 -0.63 26.56 -46.89
C THR A 33 -0.54 26.48 -45.37
N ASN A 34 -0.32 25.27 -44.84
CA ASN A 34 -0.09 25.03 -43.41
C ASN A 34 0.99 25.94 -42.81
N ARG A 35 1.99 26.33 -43.60
CA ARG A 35 3.04 27.27 -43.18
C ARG A 35 2.50 28.69 -43.03
N GLY A 36 1.64 29.14 -43.94
CA GLY A 36 0.99 30.44 -43.87
C GLY A 36 0.07 30.58 -42.66
N LEU A 37 -0.78 29.57 -42.43
CA LEU A 37 -1.66 29.51 -41.25
C LEU A 37 -0.86 29.54 -39.94
N LYS A 38 0.25 28.79 -39.85
CA LYS A 38 1.16 28.83 -38.68
C LYS A 38 1.79 30.20 -38.47
N ARG A 39 2.08 30.95 -39.54
CA ARG A 39 2.65 32.31 -39.44
C ARG A 39 1.60 33.33 -38.99
N LYS A 40 0.35 33.23 -39.46
CA LYS A 40 -0.76 34.08 -39.00
C LYS A 40 -1.08 33.87 -37.52
N LYS A 41 -0.98 32.63 -37.02
CA LYS A 41 -1.14 32.34 -35.59
C LYS A 41 -0.08 33.04 -34.72
N ASN A 42 1.17 33.08 -35.19
CA ASN A 42 2.29 33.66 -34.45
C ASN A 42 2.46 35.19 -34.63
N SER A 43 1.70 35.83 -35.54
CA SER A 43 1.83 37.28 -35.77
C SER A 43 1.20 38.12 -34.67
N LYS A 44 0.29 37.56 -33.85
CA LYS A 44 -0.37 38.26 -32.73
C LYS A 44 0.63 38.83 -31.70
N SER A 45 1.78 38.19 -31.52
CA SER A 45 2.81 38.60 -30.55
C SER A 45 3.91 39.49 -31.15
N ALA A 46 3.81 39.85 -32.43
CA ALA A 46 4.77 40.72 -33.10
C ALA A 46 4.20 42.14 -33.19
N TYR A 47 4.70 43.03 -32.34
CA TYR A 47 4.39 44.47 -32.37
C TYR A 47 5.66 45.27 -32.69
N TYR A 48 5.51 46.42 -33.35
CA TYR A 48 6.64 47.26 -33.76
C TYR A 48 7.54 47.60 -32.56
N GLY A 49 8.83 47.25 -32.66
CA GLY A 49 9.84 47.54 -31.63
C GLY A 49 10.01 46.46 -30.55
N SER A 50 9.21 45.39 -30.52
CA SER A 50 9.42 44.26 -29.60
C SER A 50 9.41 42.93 -30.35
N MET A 51 10.51 42.17 -30.25
CA MET A 51 10.52 40.77 -30.62
C MET A 51 9.76 39.98 -29.55
N GLY A 52 8.60 39.41 -29.89
CA GLY A 52 7.88 38.52 -28.98
C GLY A 52 8.77 37.34 -28.55
N ASN A 53 8.61 36.88 -27.30
CA ASN A 53 9.38 35.76 -26.76
C ASN A 53 9.27 34.53 -27.68
N SER A 54 10.42 33.88 -27.94
CA SER A 54 10.57 32.81 -28.93
C SER A 54 9.85 31.50 -28.61
N ARG A 55 9.14 31.43 -27.48
CA ARG A 55 8.34 30.29 -27.07
C ARG A 55 6.91 30.76 -26.86
N GLY A 56 6.02 30.24 -27.71
CA GLY A 56 4.66 30.73 -27.89
C GLY A 56 3.80 30.76 -26.64
N THR A 57 2.69 31.48 -26.79
CA THR A 57 1.55 31.66 -25.87
C THR A 57 1.85 32.38 -24.55
N SER A 58 0.85 33.12 -24.05
CA SER A 58 0.86 33.71 -22.71
C SER A 58 1.27 32.65 -21.71
N VAL A 59 2.41 32.85 -21.08
CA VAL A 59 2.86 31.97 -20.01
C VAL A 59 2.05 32.36 -18.78
N ASP A 60 1.18 31.47 -18.31
CA ASP A 60 0.51 31.68 -17.03
C ASP A 60 1.57 31.63 -15.92
N VAL A 61 1.62 32.70 -15.13
CA VAL A 61 2.51 32.85 -13.98
C VAL A 61 1.65 32.79 -12.73
N ASP A 62 1.72 31.66 -12.03
CA ASP A 62 1.06 31.51 -10.75
C ASP A 62 1.94 32.07 -9.62
N TYR A 63 1.38 32.95 -8.80
CA TYR A 63 2.08 33.50 -7.64
C TYR A 63 1.71 32.74 -6.37
N TYR A 64 2.69 32.08 -5.77
CA TYR A 64 2.52 31.39 -4.48
C TYR A 64 3.16 32.21 -3.36
N SER A 65 2.44 32.35 -2.24
CA SER A 65 2.97 32.93 -1.01
C SER A 65 3.67 31.85 -0.19
N ILE A 66 4.99 31.97 -0.05
CA ILE A 66 5.79 31.12 0.84
C ILE A 66 6.26 32.03 1.99
N GLY A 67 5.64 31.88 3.16
CA GLY A 67 5.85 32.78 4.29
C GLY A 67 5.48 34.23 3.93
N ASN A 68 6.43 35.17 4.08
CA ASN A 68 6.23 36.59 3.79
C ASN A 68 6.61 37.00 2.36
N THR A 69 7.08 36.08 1.51
CA THR A 69 7.55 36.39 0.16
C THR A 69 6.68 35.73 -0.90
N LYS A 70 6.38 36.46 -1.98
CA LYS A 70 5.65 35.93 -3.14
C LYS A 70 6.65 35.51 -4.22
N ARG A 71 6.51 34.30 -4.74
CA ARG A 71 7.30 33.81 -5.89
C ARG A 71 6.36 33.48 -7.05
N GLY A 72 6.68 33.99 -8.23
CA GLY A 72 5.99 33.62 -9.47
C GLY A 72 6.60 32.35 -10.06
N VAL A 73 5.78 31.33 -10.26
CA VAL A 73 6.14 30.07 -10.89
C VAL A 73 5.48 30.03 -12.26
N ILE A 74 6.30 29.88 -13.29
CA ILE A 74 5.85 29.72 -14.66
C ILE A 74 5.35 28.29 -14.83
N SER A 75 4.06 28.11 -15.06
CA SER A 75 3.48 26.81 -15.43
C SER A 75 3.44 26.67 -16.95
N HIS A 76 4.08 25.62 -17.49
CA HIS A 76 4.08 25.34 -18.92
C HIS A 76 2.85 24.55 -19.40
N TYR A 77 1.95 24.17 -18.49
CA TYR A 77 0.67 23.56 -18.81
C TYR A 77 -0.42 24.60 -18.56
N ARG A 78 -1.19 24.97 -19.59
CA ARG A 78 -2.48 25.64 -19.37
C ARG A 78 -3.32 24.68 -18.53
N ARG A 79 -3.88 25.16 -17.41
CA ARG A 79 -4.96 24.44 -16.74
C ARG A 79 -6.17 24.50 -17.67
N CYS A 80 -6.31 23.54 -18.57
CA CYS A 80 -7.63 23.21 -19.09
C CYS A 80 -8.44 22.82 -17.85
N SER A 81 -9.50 23.57 -17.52
CA SER A 81 -10.51 22.99 -16.62
C SER A 81 -11.00 21.74 -17.32
N GLU A 82 -10.83 20.58 -16.67
CA GLU A 82 -11.33 19.34 -17.24
C GLU A 82 -12.84 19.51 -17.47
N PRO A 83 -13.32 19.21 -18.68
CA PRO A 83 -14.73 19.34 -18.97
C PRO A 83 -15.55 18.45 -18.04
N GLU A 84 -16.68 18.95 -17.55
CA GLU A 84 -17.57 18.26 -16.60
C GLU A 84 -18.06 16.88 -17.11
N TRP A 85 -18.03 16.64 -18.42
CA TRP A 85 -18.36 15.36 -19.04
C TRP A 85 -17.26 14.29 -18.97
N LEU A 86 -16.00 14.67 -18.69
CA LEU A 86 -14.89 13.72 -18.52
C LEU A 86 -15.00 12.95 -17.19
N ASP A 87 -15.74 13.51 -16.23
CA ASP A 87 -15.93 12.91 -14.90
C ASP A 87 -16.98 11.77 -14.92
N HIS A 88 -17.97 11.84 -15.81
CA HIS A 88 -19.01 10.80 -15.93
C HIS A 88 -18.50 9.46 -16.47
N ASP A 89 -17.42 9.47 -17.27
CA ASP A 89 -16.79 8.26 -17.81
C ASP A 89 -15.56 7.82 -17.01
N ASN A 90 -15.22 8.53 -15.93
CA ASN A 90 -14.10 8.15 -15.08
C ASN A 90 -14.51 6.93 -14.22
N PRO A 91 -13.86 5.76 -14.40
CA PRO A 91 -14.16 4.56 -13.61
C PRO A 91 -13.88 4.73 -12.11
N TYR A 92 -13.27 5.84 -11.71
CA TYR A 92 -12.92 6.16 -10.32
C TYR A 92 -13.65 7.38 -9.76
N HIS A 93 -14.69 7.90 -10.41
CA HIS A 93 -15.44 9.09 -9.95
C HIS A 93 -16.04 8.90 -8.54
N ASP A 94 -16.37 7.66 -8.15
CA ASP A 94 -16.87 7.32 -6.81
C ASP A 94 -15.80 7.40 -5.70
N ILE A 95 -14.51 7.46 -6.07
CA ILE A 95 -13.41 7.44 -5.10
C ILE A 95 -12.99 8.88 -4.76
N ASN A 96 -13.42 9.35 -3.60
CA ASN A 96 -12.97 10.62 -3.04
C ASN A 96 -11.52 10.50 -2.50
N ILE A 97 -10.54 10.65 -3.38
CA ILE A 97 -9.10 10.61 -3.02
C ILE A 97 -8.77 11.65 -1.95
N ASN A 98 -9.33 12.86 -2.07
CA ASN A 98 -9.09 13.96 -1.14
C ASN A 98 -9.55 13.63 0.29
N GLU A 99 -10.67 12.92 0.42
CA GLU A 99 -11.22 12.50 1.71
C GLU A 99 -10.46 11.30 2.27
N THR A 100 -10.07 10.35 1.41
CA THR A 100 -9.38 9.12 1.80
C THR A 100 -7.93 9.38 2.27
N MET A 101 -7.28 10.39 1.70
CA MET A 101 -5.89 10.76 1.99
C MET A 101 -5.79 11.96 2.94
N ALA A 102 -6.90 12.44 3.49
CA ALA A 102 -6.90 13.56 4.41
C ALA A 102 -6.12 13.20 5.69
N PRO A 103 -5.30 14.12 6.23
CA PRO A 103 -4.68 13.90 7.52
C PRO A 103 -5.74 13.92 8.64
N LEU A 104 -5.51 13.14 9.69
CA LEU A 104 -6.35 13.16 10.89
C LEU A 104 -6.19 14.51 11.61
N ALA A 105 -7.30 15.21 11.82
CA ALA A 105 -7.30 16.47 12.59
C ALA A 105 -7.41 16.21 14.09
N ASN A 106 -8.20 15.19 14.48
CA ASN A 106 -8.40 14.77 15.88
C ASN A 106 -8.23 13.26 16.03
N PRO A 107 -7.75 12.76 17.18
CA PRO A 107 -7.56 11.31 17.41
C PRO A 107 -8.88 10.52 17.34
N GLN A 108 -10.00 11.11 17.75
CA GLN A 108 -11.33 10.50 17.67
C GLN A 108 -11.80 10.22 16.23
N GLN A 109 -11.24 10.91 15.23
CA GLN A 109 -11.61 10.69 13.83
C GLN A 109 -11.11 9.36 13.28
N ILE A 110 -10.25 8.63 14.00
CA ILE A 110 -9.77 7.31 13.59
C ILE A 110 -10.93 6.32 13.33
N PHE A 111 -12.03 6.43 14.09
CA PHE A 111 -13.20 5.57 13.94
C PHE A 111 -14.09 5.93 12.75
N THR A 112 -14.05 7.19 12.29
CA THR A 112 -14.92 7.69 11.22
C THR A 112 -14.19 7.82 9.89
N HIS A 113 -12.85 7.83 9.89
CA HIS A 113 -12.06 8.11 8.71
C HIS A 113 -12.08 6.93 7.72
N PRO A 114 -12.47 7.15 6.45
CA PRO A 114 -12.71 6.07 5.48
C PRO A 114 -11.45 5.22 5.21
N GLY A 115 -10.26 5.82 5.20
CA GLY A 115 -9.02 5.11 4.95
C GLY A 115 -8.43 4.36 6.15
N ILE A 116 -8.89 4.62 7.38
CA ILE A 116 -8.20 4.15 8.61
C ILE A 116 -9.12 3.31 9.50
N ALA A 117 -10.42 3.62 9.56
CA ALA A 117 -11.38 2.94 10.42
C ALA A 117 -11.35 1.42 10.26
N TYR A 118 -11.30 0.96 9.00
CA TYR A 118 -11.24 -0.46 8.65
C TYR A 118 -10.08 -1.22 9.33
N ILE A 119 -8.91 -0.60 9.47
CA ILE A 119 -7.74 -1.24 10.12
C ILE A 119 -8.05 -1.60 11.58
N PHE A 120 -8.87 -0.77 12.25
CA PHE A 120 -9.20 -0.95 13.65
C PHE A 120 -10.40 -1.88 13.86
N GLU A 121 -11.34 -1.93 12.93
CA GLU A 121 -12.50 -2.84 12.98
C GLU A 121 -12.12 -4.31 12.76
N GLN A 122 -11.11 -4.58 11.94
CA GLN A 122 -10.76 -5.96 11.59
C GLN A 122 -9.91 -6.65 12.66
N ASN A 123 -10.21 -7.94 12.91
CA ASN A 123 -9.51 -8.80 13.88
C ASN A 123 -8.41 -9.67 13.23
N TYR A 124 -7.79 -9.18 12.15
CA TYR A 124 -6.81 -9.94 11.38
C TYR A 124 -5.56 -10.33 12.20
N LEU A 125 -5.14 -9.48 13.13
CA LEU A 125 -3.96 -9.73 13.97
C LEU A 125 -4.20 -10.91 14.92
N ASP A 126 -5.39 -11.02 15.51
CA ASP A 126 -5.72 -12.09 16.44
C ASP A 126 -5.80 -13.43 15.71
N VAL A 127 -6.46 -13.45 14.55
CA VAL A 127 -6.54 -14.64 13.68
C VAL A 127 -5.14 -15.08 13.25
N LEU A 128 -4.27 -14.14 12.84
CA LEU A 128 -2.91 -14.45 12.44
C LEU A 128 -2.05 -14.94 13.61
N ALA A 129 -2.20 -14.36 14.79
CA ALA A 129 -1.50 -14.79 16.00
C ALA A 129 -1.94 -16.21 16.44
N ALA A 130 -3.22 -16.54 16.29
CA ALA A 130 -3.76 -17.86 16.56
C ALA A 130 -3.24 -18.90 15.55
N SER A 131 -3.26 -18.57 14.26
CA SER A 131 -2.70 -19.43 13.19
C SER A 131 -1.19 -19.67 13.36
N ALA A 132 -0.44 -18.62 13.75
CA ALA A 132 0.98 -18.74 14.10
C ALA A 132 1.19 -19.67 15.30
N HIS A 133 0.33 -19.58 16.33
CA HIS A 133 0.40 -20.46 17.50
C HIS A 133 0.12 -21.92 17.14
N GLU A 134 -0.87 -22.18 16.28
CA GLU A 134 -1.17 -23.52 15.79
C GLU A 134 0.02 -24.11 15.02
N SER A 135 0.63 -23.31 14.14
CA SER A 135 1.82 -23.70 13.36
C SER A 135 3.02 -24.01 14.26
N ILE A 136 3.24 -23.23 15.32
CA ILE A 136 4.30 -23.51 16.31
C ILE A 136 3.99 -24.81 17.07
N SER A 137 2.73 -25.04 17.42
CA SER A 137 2.31 -26.21 18.20
C SER A 137 2.40 -27.49 17.39
N SER A 138 2.04 -27.46 16.10
CA SER A 138 2.24 -28.58 15.20
C SER A 138 3.74 -28.85 15.00
N GLU A 139 4.55 -27.81 14.81
CA GLU A 139 6.01 -27.95 14.66
C GLU A 139 6.66 -28.54 15.91
N HIS A 140 6.23 -28.15 17.13
CA HIS A 140 6.71 -28.78 18.36
C HIS A 140 6.45 -30.28 18.41
N LYS A 141 5.28 -30.73 17.93
CA LYS A 141 4.96 -32.18 17.84
C LYS A 141 5.87 -32.87 16.83
N TYR A 142 6.09 -32.26 15.65
CA TYR A 142 7.01 -32.79 14.65
C TYR A 142 8.46 -32.86 15.17
N ALA A 143 8.93 -31.82 15.86
CA ALA A 143 10.26 -31.79 16.48
C ALA A 143 10.43 -32.90 17.53
N ALA A 144 9.40 -33.16 18.35
CA ALA A 144 9.43 -34.23 19.33
C ALA A 144 9.52 -35.61 18.67
N GLN A 145 8.77 -35.84 17.58
CA GLN A 145 8.87 -37.07 16.78
C GLN A 145 10.26 -37.24 16.15
N LEU A 146 10.83 -36.17 15.59
CA LEU A 146 12.19 -36.20 15.05
C LEU A 146 13.24 -36.49 16.13
N GLN A 147 13.06 -35.95 17.33
CA GLN A 147 13.96 -36.21 18.45
C GLN A 147 13.87 -37.66 18.94
N GLN A 148 12.67 -38.22 19.02
CA GLN A 148 12.47 -39.64 19.34
C GLN A 148 13.12 -40.55 18.29
N LEU A 149 12.92 -40.25 17.01
CA LEU A 149 13.53 -40.98 15.90
C LEU A 149 15.06 -40.86 15.92
N LEU A 150 15.60 -39.68 16.22
CA LEU A 150 17.04 -39.47 16.39
C LEU A 150 17.60 -40.32 17.54
N SER A 151 16.93 -40.34 18.69
CA SER A 151 17.32 -41.17 19.84
C SER A 151 17.32 -42.67 19.50
N ALA A 152 16.30 -43.14 18.77
CA ALA A 152 16.24 -44.53 18.31
C ALA A 152 17.40 -44.87 17.33
N LEU A 153 17.78 -43.94 16.44
CA LEU A 153 18.89 -44.14 15.49
C LEU A 153 20.27 -44.09 16.14
N LEU A 154 20.41 -43.38 17.25
CA LEU A 154 21.65 -43.34 18.04
C LEU A 154 21.78 -44.56 18.97
N GLY A 155 20.70 -45.32 19.18
CA GLY A 155 20.68 -46.45 20.11
C GLY A 155 20.61 -46.04 21.58
N ASP A 156 20.22 -44.79 21.86
CA ASP A 156 20.04 -44.27 23.22
C ASP A 156 18.68 -44.68 23.84
N ASP A 157 17.81 -45.33 23.07
CA ASP A 157 16.51 -45.78 23.54
C ASP A 157 16.65 -47.11 24.33
N PRO A 158 16.33 -47.15 25.64
CA PRO A 158 16.47 -48.34 26.47
C PRO A 158 15.55 -49.50 26.05
N SER A 159 14.59 -49.26 25.15
CA SER A 159 13.72 -50.30 24.59
C SER A 159 14.35 -51.10 23.44
N LEU A 160 15.45 -50.62 22.85
CA LEU A 160 16.17 -51.27 21.77
C LEU A 160 17.44 -51.94 22.32
N THR A 161 17.46 -53.28 22.37
CA THR A 161 18.61 -54.07 22.83
C THR A 161 19.66 -54.31 21.76
N ASP A 162 19.28 -54.26 20.49
CA ASP A 162 20.13 -54.54 19.33
C ASP A 162 20.55 -53.24 18.64
N PRO A 163 21.72 -53.20 17.97
CA PRO A 163 22.17 -51.99 17.32
C PRO A 163 21.20 -51.55 16.21
N PRO A 164 21.00 -50.23 16.01
CA PRO A 164 19.90 -49.69 15.22
C PRO A 164 19.87 -50.18 13.76
N HIS A 165 21.04 -50.38 13.15
CA HIS A 165 21.14 -50.88 11.78
C HIS A 165 20.60 -52.32 11.60
N GLU A 166 20.65 -53.16 12.63
CA GLU A 166 20.09 -54.52 12.60
C GLU A 166 18.58 -54.50 12.82
N VAL A 167 18.08 -53.65 13.72
CA VAL A 167 16.64 -53.52 14.02
C VAL A 167 15.86 -52.97 12.82
N PHE A 168 16.42 -51.98 12.12
CA PHE A 168 15.78 -51.40 10.94
C PHE A 168 16.08 -52.17 9.65
N GLY A 169 17.02 -53.13 9.65
CA GLY A 169 17.44 -53.87 8.46
C GLY A 169 18.14 -52.99 7.41
N ILE A 170 18.85 -51.94 7.84
CA ILE A 170 19.45 -50.89 6.99
C ILE A 170 20.97 -51.05 6.98
N THR A 171 21.64 -50.67 5.88
CA THR A 171 23.11 -50.66 5.87
C THR A 171 23.67 -49.59 6.83
N PRO A 172 24.86 -49.80 7.43
CA PRO A 172 25.42 -48.83 8.37
C PRO A 172 25.69 -47.45 7.73
N GLU A 173 25.93 -47.40 6.42
CA GLU A 173 26.09 -46.14 5.67
C GLU A 173 24.78 -45.38 5.52
N GLN A 174 23.69 -46.09 5.23
CA GLN A 174 22.34 -45.51 5.15
C GLN A 174 21.86 -45.03 6.51
N CYS A 175 22.17 -45.76 7.59
CA CYS A 175 21.87 -45.34 8.95
C CYS A 175 22.55 -44.00 9.29
N LYS A 176 23.84 -43.85 8.96
CA LYS A 176 24.58 -42.60 9.16
C LYS A 176 23.99 -41.45 8.34
N GLY A 177 23.70 -41.68 7.06
CA GLY A 177 23.09 -40.67 6.20
C GLY A 177 21.72 -40.21 6.72
N LEU A 178 20.91 -41.16 7.19
CA LEU A 178 19.60 -40.86 7.78
C LEU A 178 19.74 -40.04 9.07
N THR A 179 20.66 -40.41 9.96
CA THR A 179 20.98 -39.62 11.18
C THR A 179 21.35 -38.17 10.84
N GLU A 180 22.23 -37.96 9.86
CA GLU A 180 22.60 -36.60 9.42
C GLU A 180 21.41 -35.81 8.88
N THR A 181 20.54 -36.45 8.08
CA THR A 181 19.34 -35.77 7.55
C THR A 181 18.35 -35.40 8.65
N VAL A 182 18.16 -36.27 9.64
CA VAL A 182 17.28 -36.04 10.79
C VAL A 182 17.82 -34.92 11.67
N GLN A 183 19.13 -34.88 11.90
CA GLN A 183 19.78 -33.78 12.63
C GLN A 183 19.56 -32.43 11.92
N LYS A 184 19.76 -32.37 10.60
CA LYS A 184 19.49 -31.16 9.80
C LYS A 184 18.01 -30.76 9.84
N ALA A 185 17.10 -31.74 9.77
CA ALA A 185 15.67 -31.50 9.86
C ALA A 185 15.27 -30.95 11.24
N LEU A 186 15.83 -31.51 12.32
CA LEU A 186 15.61 -31.07 13.69
C LEU A 186 16.12 -29.64 13.92
N GLU A 187 17.31 -29.31 13.42
CA GLU A 187 17.87 -27.96 13.49
C GLU A 187 16.96 -26.96 12.76
N LYS A 188 16.52 -27.29 11.55
CA LYS A 188 15.60 -26.45 10.77
C LYS A 188 14.25 -26.25 11.49
N SER A 189 13.71 -27.31 12.08
CA SER A 189 12.46 -27.28 12.86
C SER A 189 12.59 -26.35 14.08
N ARG A 190 13.74 -26.40 14.79
CA ARG A 190 14.03 -25.50 15.91
C ARG A 190 14.14 -24.04 15.49
N GLU A 191 14.83 -23.76 14.38
CA GLU A 191 14.90 -22.40 13.84
C GLU A 191 13.53 -21.90 13.36
N PHE A 192 12.70 -22.78 12.79
CA PHE A 192 11.32 -22.44 12.44
C PHE A 192 10.53 -22.02 13.68
N ILE A 193 10.58 -22.80 14.76
CA ILE A 193 9.92 -22.47 16.04
C ILE A 193 10.42 -21.12 16.57
N ARG A 194 11.73 -20.89 16.54
CA ARG A 194 12.32 -19.61 17.00
C ARG A 194 11.81 -18.42 16.18
N CYS A 195 11.87 -18.52 14.85
CA CYS A 195 11.41 -17.47 13.94
C CYS A 195 9.91 -17.19 14.14
N TRP A 196 9.08 -18.22 14.18
CA TRP A 196 7.64 -18.04 14.35
C TRP A 196 7.24 -17.56 15.74
N SER A 197 7.97 -17.96 16.78
CA SER A 197 7.77 -17.43 18.12
C SER A 197 8.01 -15.91 18.15
N ASN A 198 9.06 -15.42 17.48
CA ASN A 198 9.32 -14.00 17.36
C ASN A 198 8.19 -13.29 16.61
N VAL A 199 7.78 -13.82 15.45
CA VAL A 199 6.66 -13.29 14.66
C VAL A 199 5.38 -13.22 15.50
N ARG A 200 5.05 -14.28 16.23
CA ARG A 200 3.89 -14.30 17.12
C ARG A 200 3.99 -13.23 18.21
N MET A 201 5.16 -13.04 18.82
CA MET A 201 5.35 -12.00 19.83
C MET A 201 5.21 -10.60 19.25
N ASP A 202 5.68 -10.36 18.03
CA ASP A 202 5.49 -9.08 17.36
C ASP A 202 4.03 -8.83 16.98
N LEU A 203 3.29 -9.86 16.58
CA LEU A 203 1.84 -9.77 16.36
C LEU A 203 1.09 -9.43 17.65
N LEU A 204 1.40 -10.10 18.76
CA LEU A 204 0.81 -9.79 20.07
C LEU A 204 1.17 -8.37 20.53
N ARG A 205 2.39 -7.90 20.23
CA ARG A 205 2.79 -6.53 20.52
C ARG A 205 1.99 -5.53 19.68
N ALA A 206 1.76 -5.83 18.39
CA ALA A 206 0.93 -5.01 17.52
C ALA A 206 -0.53 -4.94 18.01
N ILE A 207 -1.10 -6.06 18.49
CA ILE A 207 -2.45 -6.08 19.11
C ILE A 207 -2.50 -5.14 20.32
N ARG A 208 -1.53 -5.23 21.24
CA ARG A 208 -1.46 -4.33 22.39
C ARG A 208 -1.31 -2.86 21.98
N PHE A 209 -0.56 -2.57 20.91
CA PHE A 209 -0.45 -1.19 20.41
C PHE A 209 -1.75 -0.71 19.77
N LYS A 210 -2.46 -1.57 19.04
CA LYS A 210 -3.79 -1.27 18.51
C LYS A 210 -4.75 -0.90 19.64
N GLU A 211 -4.81 -1.71 20.68
CA GLU A 211 -5.61 -1.44 21.89
C GLU A 211 -5.22 -0.10 22.52
N LYS A 212 -3.92 0.17 22.67
CA LYS A 212 -3.40 1.46 23.18
C LYS A 212 -3.84 2.67 22.39
N VAL A 213 -3.80 2.58 21.07
CA VAL A 213 -4.27 3.68 20.22
C VAL A 213 -5.77 3.86 20.41
N LEU A 214 -6.55 2.78 20.41
CA LEU A 214 -8.01 2.85 20.54
C LEU A 214 -8.47 3.55 21.81
N THR A 215 -7.90 3.18 22.95
CA THR A 215 -8.29 3.73 24.27
C THR A 215 -7.78 5.16 24.44
N TYR A 216 -6.61 5.51 23.89
CA TYR A 216 -6.18 6.91 23.79
C TYR A 216 -7.18 7.75 22.98
N CYS A 217 -7.68 7.21 21.87
CA CYS A 217 -8.66 7.90 21.02
C CYS A 217 -10.04 8.03 21.67
N GLN A 218 -10.41 7.13 22.58
CA GLN A 218 -11.67 7.19 23.33
C GLN A 218 -11.66 8.24 24.46
N GLY A 219 -10.51 8.84 24.77
CA GLY A 219 -10.40 9.90 25.78
C GLY A 219 -10.36 9.38 27.22
N GLU A 220 -10.18 8.08 27.41
CA GLU A 220 -9.85 7.52 28.72
C GLU A 220 -8.37 7.86 29.00
N ASN A 221 -8.10 8.59 30.10
CA ASN A 221 -6.73 8.85 30.54
C ASN A 221 -6.02 7.50 30.72
N TYR A 222 -4.99 7.27 29.92
CA TYR A 222 -4.17 6.07 29.95
C TYR A 222 -3.30 6.04 31.21
N ASP A 223 -3.87 5.66 32.35
CA ASP A 223 -3.08 5.36 33.54
C ASP A 223 -2.62 3.90 33.45
N GLY A 224 -1.35 3.70 33.09
CA GLY A 224 -0.79 2.43 32.62
C GLY A 224 -0.70 1.32 33.68
N MET A 225 -1.84 0.81 34.15
CA MET A 225 -1.91 -0.31 35.08
C MET A 225 -2.77 -1.44 34.49
N MET A 226 -2.16 -2.30 33.69
CA MET A 226 -2.71 -3.62 33.37
C MET A 226 -2.57 -4.52 34.61
N ASN A 227 -3.57 -4.50 35.49
CA ASN A 227 -3.75 -5.57 36.47
C ASN A 227 -4.18 -6.83 35.72
N HIS A 228 -3.23 -7.72 35.42
CA HIS A 228 -3.54 -9.13 35.22
C HIS A 228 -3.91 -9.73 36.59
N GLU A 229 -5.16 -9.52 37.03
CA GLU A 229 -5.76 -10.37 38.05
C GLU A 229 -6.29 -11.62 37.35
N ASP A 230 -5.43 -12.63 37.27
CA ASP A 230 -5.85 -14.01 37.13
C ASP A 230 -6.74 -14.35 38.34
N LYS A 231 -8.06 -14.34 38.15
CA LYS A 231 -8.99 -14.89 39.13
C LYS A 231 -8.91 -16.41 39.06
N ASP A 232 -8.07 -16.99 39.92
CA ASP A 232 -8.14 -18.40 40.26
C ASP A 232 -9.55 -18.74 40.78
N PRO A 233 -10.20 -19.80 40.28
CA PRO A 233 -11.46 -20.27 40.84
C PRO A 233 -11.17 -20.91 42.21
N GLN A 234 -11.51 -20.20 43.28
CA GLN A 234 -11.50 -20.76 44.64
C GLN A 234 -12.40 -21.99 44.70
N LYS A 235 -11.78 -23.11 45.09
CA LYS A 235 -12.43 -24.31 45.60
C LYS A 235 -13.30 -23.93 46.79
N ASN A 236 -14.60 -24.20 46.70
CA ASN A 236 -15.49 -24.24 47.86
C ASN A 236 -15.31 -25.59 48.56
N GLU A 237 -14.99 -25.52 49.85
CA GLU A 237 -15.21 -26.58 50.84
C GLU A 237 -16.70 -26.84 51.07
#